data_AF-A0A7Z2SQW1-F1
#
_entry.id   AF-A0A7Z2SQW1-F1
#
_cell.length_a   1.000
_cell.length_b   1.000
_cell.length_c   1.000
_cell.angle_alpha   90.00
_cell.angle_beta   90.00
_cell.angle_gamma   90.00
#
_symmetry.space_group_name_H-M   'P 1'
#
loop_
_entity.id
_entity.type
_entity.pdbx_description
1 polymer ?
#
loop_
_entity_poly.entity_id
_entity_poly.type
_entity_poly.pdbx_seq_one_letter_code
_entity_poly.pdbx_strand_id
1 'polypeptide(L)' 'MVDDPEVLGVDADRIRCRFTGTVSVTLMAGGKHDPVDFNESFPFECTTSAPATTPEDFDLDDTAINVDTSSWRE' A
#
# COMPACT_ATOMS: atom_id res chain seq x y z
N MET A 1 -1.85 -3.05 8.84
CA MET A 1 -0.85 -4.08 9.18
C MET A 1 -0.07 -4.36 7.92
N VAL A 2 1.26 -4.53 8.01
CA VAL A 2 2.13 -4.80 6.85
C VAL A 2 2.71 -6.19 7.04
N ASP A 3 2.66 -7.01 5.99
CA ASP A 3 3.24 -8.35 5.97
C ASP A 3 4.75 -8.28 5.72
N ASP A 4 5.45 -9.42 5.85
CA ASP A 4 6.88 -9.50 5.52
C ASP A 4 7.11 -9.11 4.04
N PRO A 5 8.09 -8.24 3.75
CA PRO A 5 8.34 -7.79 2.39
C PRO A 5 8.91 -8.90 1.53
N GLU A 6 8.47 -8.94 0.27
CA GLU A 6 8.98 -9.84 -0.75
C GLU A 6 10.01 -9.12 -1.63
N VAL A 7 11.18 -9.74 -1.83
CA VAL A 7 12.17 -9.25 -2.80
C VAL A 7 11.78 -9.74 -4.19
N LEU A 8 11.41 -8.81 -5.06
CA LEU A 8 11.04 -9.10 -6.45
C LEU A 8 12.27 -9.29 -7.35
N GLY A 9 13.39 -8.64 -7.01
CA GLY A 9 14.62 -8.76 -7.76
C GLY A 9 15.76 -7.93 -7.19
N VAL A 10 16.98 -8.36 -7.50
CA VAL A 10 18.22 -7.65 -7.17
C VAL A 10 18.97 -7.46 -8.49
N ASP A 11 19.08 -6.20 -8.92
CA ASP A 11 19.85 -5.80 -10.08
C ASP A 11 21.22 -5.26 -9.64
N ALA A 12 22.02 -4.79 -10.59
CA ALA A 12 23.39 -4.34 -10.32
C ALA A 12 23.47 -3.18 -9.32
N ASP A 13 22.51 -2.26 -9.34
CA ASP A 13 22.49 -1.06 -8.51
C ASP A 13 21.23 -0.91 -7.65
N ARG A 14 20.21 -1.75 -7.84
CA ARG A 14 18.91 -1.62 -7.14
C ARG A 14 18.36 -2.95 -6.65
N ILE A 15 17.55 -2.85 -5.60
CA ILE A 15 16.73 -3.94 -5.06
C ILE A 15 15.27 -3.51 -5.26
N ARG A 16 14.46 -4.38 -5.87
CA ARG A 16 13.01 -4.19 -6.01
C ARG A 16 12.29 -5.01 -4.95
N CYS A 17 11.34 -4.40 -4.27
CA CYS A 17 10.57 -5.01 -3.20
C CYS A 17 9.07 -4.84 -3.43
N ARG A 18 8.30 -5.80 -2.93
CA ARG A 18 6.85 -5.73 -2.79
C ARG A 18 6.48 -5.80 -1.31
N PHE A 19 5.66 -4.84 -0.89
CA PHE A 19 5.01 -4.82 0.40
C PHE A 19 3.53 -5.08 0.20
N THR A 20 2.95 -5.93 1.03
CA THR A 20 1.51 -6.19 1.06
C THR A 20 1.00 -6.01 2.48
N GLY A 21 -0.31 -5.87 2.61
CA GLY A 21 -0.95 -5.84 3.90
C GLY A 21 -2.34 -5.26 3.83
N THR A 22 -2.79 -4.71 4.95
CA THR A 22 -4.12 -4.15 5.10
C THR A 22 -4.05 -2.70 5.58
N VAL A 23 -4.74 -1.81 4.88
CA VAL A 23 -4.97 -0.42 5.31
C VAL A 23 -6.37 -0.31 5.90
N SER A 24 -6.46 0.25 7.10
CA SER A 24 -7.74 0.56 7.74
C SER A 24 -8.11 2.01 7.47
N VAL A 25 -9.32 2.25 6.98
CA VAL A 25 -9.82 3.57 6.60
C VAL A 25 -11.16 3.83 7.27
N THR A 26 -11.41 5.09 7.60
CA THR A 26 -12.75 5.54 7.98
C THR A 26 -13.42 6.11 6.75
N LEU A 27 -14.50 5.46 6.32
CA LEU A 27 -15.34 5.92 5.23
C LEU A 27 -16.48 6.74 5.80
N MET A 28 -16.79 7.85 5.13
CA MET A 28 -17.93 8.70 5.46
C MET A 28 -18.97 8.56 4.36
N ALA A 29 -20.20 8.22 4.73
CA ALA A 29 -21.35 8.24 3.83
C ALA A 29 -22.51 9.03 4.45
N GLY A 30 -23.55 9.26 3.65
CA GLY A 30 -24.73 10.00 4.08
C GLY A 30 -24.70 11.48 3.66
N GLY A 31 -25.88 12.10 3.71
CA GLY A 31 -26.06 13.50 3.33
C GLY A 31 -25.63 14.46 4.45
N LYS A 32 -25.65 15.76 4.16
CA LYS A 32 -25.28 16.86 5.08
C LYS A 32 -25.93 16.79 6.48
N HIS A 33 -27.04 16.09 6.63
CA HIS A 33 -27.83 16.02 7.86
C HIS A 33 -27.81 14.65 8.56
N ASP A 34 -27.15 13.65 7.97
CA ASP A 34 -27.05 12.30 8.56
C ASP A 34 -25.77 11.61 8.09
N PRO A 35 -24.59 12.08 8.55
CA PRO A 35 -23.33 11.43 8.25
C PRO A 35 -23.21 10.14 9.06
N VAL A 36 -22.76 9.08 8.39
CA VAL A 36 -22.46 7.79 8.98
C VAL A 36 -21.01 7.46 8.67
N ASP A 37 -20.26 7.16 9.72
CA ASP A 37 -18.88 6.73 9.63
C ASP A 37 -18.82 5.22 9.83
N PHE A 38 -18.04 4.55 8.99
CA PHE A 38 -17.74 3.12 9.15
C PHE A 38 -16.27 2.86 8.90
N ASN A 39 -15.72 1.94 9.69
CA ASN A 39 -14.33 1.55 9.59
C ASN A 39 -14.25 0.33 8.67
N GLU A 40 -13.54 0.48 7.57
CA GLU A 40 -13.29 -0.59 6.61
C GLU A 40 -11.80 -0.87 6.52
N SER A 41 -11.48 -2.05 6.01
CA SER A 41 -10.09 -2.48 5.85
C SER A 41 -9.90 -3.12 4.49
N PHE A 42 -8.92 -2.62 3.75
CA PHE A 42 -8.67 -3.00 2.36
C PHE A 42 -7.26 -3.56 2.21
N PRO A 43 -7.07 -4.62 1.41
CA PRO A 43 -5.74 -5.06 1.07
C PRO A 43 -5.03 -4.00 0.21
N PHE A 44 -3.73 -3.82 0.45
CA PHE A 44 -2.88 -2.99 -0.38
C PHE A 44 -1.68 -3.79 -0.90
N GLU A 45 -1.19 -3.37 -2.06
CA GLU A 45 0.08 -3.79 -2.63
C GLU A 45 0.90 -2.54 -2.94
N CYS A 46 2.18 -2.55 -2.55
CA CYS A 46 3.12 -1.48 -2.82
C CYS A 46 4.38 -2.07 -3.42
N THR A 47 4.80 -1.57 -4.58
CA THR A 47 6.07 -1.92 -5.20
C THR A 47 6.99 -0.72 -5.20
N THR A 48 8.24 -0.91 -4.81
CA THR A 48 9.24 0.15 -4.74
C THR A 48 10.62 -0.44 -5.00
N SER A 49 11.62 0.44 -5.11
CA SER A 49 13.01 0.05 -5.22
C SER A 49 13.92 0.94 -4.38
N ALA A 50 15.05 0.38 -3.96
CA ALA A 50 16.11 1.09 -3.23
C ALA A 50 17.47 0.78 -3.84
N PRO A 51 18.47 1.67 -3.73
CA PRO A 51 19.83 1.36 -4.16
C PRO A 51 20.42 0.18 -3.38
N ALA A 52 21.16 -0.69 -4.05
CA ALA A 52 21.77 -1.87 -3.42
C ALA A 52 22.80 -1.50 -2.32
N THR A 53 23.38 -0.31 -2.40
CA THR A 53 24.33 0.22 -1.41
C THR A 53 23.66 0.84 -0.20
N THR A 54 22.39 1.24 -0.31
CA THR A 54 21.60 1.94 0.71
C THR A 54 20.15 1.43 0.66
N PRO A 55 19.92 0.16 1.06
CA PRO A 55 18.63 -0.52 0.89
C PRO A 55 17.50 0.08 1.74
N GLU A 56 17.82 0.92 2.73
CA GLU A 56 16.86 1.70 3.51
C GLU A 56 16.35 2.96 2.80
N ASP A 57 17.01 3.41 1.73
CA ASP A 57 16.68 4.64 1.00
C ASP A 57 15.78 4.34 -0.20
N PHE A 58 14.48 4.15 0.09
CA PHE A 58 13.49 3.86 -0.94
C PHE A 58 13.23 5.05 -1.85
N ASP A 59 13.19 4.79 -3.15
CA ASP A 59 12.90 5.78 -4.17
C ASP A 59 11.38 5.99 -4.26
N LEU A 60 10.92 7.10 -3.68
CA LEU A 60 9.49 7.44 -3.64
C LEU A 60 8.93 7.75 -5.04
N ASP A 61 9.77 8.20 -5.98
CA ASP A 61 9.34 8.47 -7.35
C ASP A 61 9.08 7.16 -8.13
N ASP A 62 9.73 6.07 -7.76
CA ASP A 62 9.52 4.71 -8.31
C ASP A 62 8.46 3.90 -7.53
N THR A 63 7.91 4.48 -6.46
CA THR A 63 6.97 3.79 -5.58
C THR A 63 5.55 3.82 -6.17
N ALA A 64 5.00 2.64 -6.42
CA ALA A 64 3.61 2.45 -6.86
C ALA A 64 2.79 1.77 -5.76
N ILE A 65 1.66 2.38 -5.38
CA ILE A 65 0.74 1.86 -4.37
C ILE A 65 -0.62 1.60 -5.01
N ASN A 66 -1.16 0.42 -4.77
CA ASN A 66 -2.50 0.02 -5.15
C ASN A 66 -3.29 -0.43 -3.90
N VAL A 67 -4.52 0.04 -3.77
CA VAL A 67 -5.44 -0.37 -2.69
C VAL A 67 -6.66 -1.00 -3.34
N ASP A 68 -6.90 -2.27 -3.04
CA ASP A 68 -8.04 -3.00 -3.59
C ASP A 68 -9.30 -2.71 -2.74
N THR A 69 -10.18 -1.89 -3.32
CA THR A 69 -11.46 -1.49 -2.72
C THR A 69 -12.66 -2.24 -3.32
N SER A 70 -12.40 -3.31 -4.08
CA SER A 70 -13.47 -4.05 -4.77
C SER A 70 -14.54 -4.60 -3.83
N SER A 71 -14.17 -4.99 -2.60
CA SER A 71 -15.11 -5.47 -1.57
C SER A 71 -16.09 -4.41 -1.06
N TRP A 72 -15.87 -3.11 -1.29
CA TRP A 72 -16.74 -2.04 -0.77
C TRP A 72 -18.13 -1.97 -1.45
N ARG A 73 -18.36 -2.77 -2.49
CA ARG A 73 -19.62 -2.77 -3.25
C ARG A 73 -20.38 -4.09 -3.24
N GLU A 74 -20.00 -5.04 -2.38
CA GLU A 74 -20.80 -6.23 -2.09
C GLU A 74 -21.76 -6.03 -0.91
#